data_AF-A0A9D9U8W6-F1
#
_entry.id   AF-A0A9D9U8W6-F1
#
_cell.length_a   1.000
_cell.length_b   1.000
_cell.length_c   1.000
_cell.angle_alpha   90.00
_cell.angle_beta   90.00
_cell.angle_gamma   90.00
#
_symmetry.space_group_name_H-M   'P 1'
#
loop_
_entity.id
_entity.type
_entity.pdbx_description
1 polymer ?
#
loop_
_entity_poly.entity_id
_entity_poly.type
_entity_poly.pdbx_seq_one_letter_code
_entity_poly.pdbx_strand_id
1 'polypeptide(L)'
;MALLAALVTEDPLLLIGRAGTGKTYLLNSISEALGLEHRHYNASLIAFDDLVGFPYPDEARESIRFLQTPATVWGAESVLVDEISRCKPEHQNRLFSLVHERRVQGIALEKLRYRWAAMNPAGAGQDGGEYLGSEPLDPALADRFAIVIEVGDWSELSEAEQRLVANPAGEGSLARDGGRLRADIARWRGEFEARLPQCPLQIVEYARIVTTELGGAGLRLSPRRARLIARSLLAASVIGGGLHEAAFRTVLECSLPQRASGECPPPAKVAAAHRLAWNAALATGKTRWLQDFHLARRFAAKVRLLAESCPDADSGTLAVEQLLANEPPERAAAFALAVYPAALKGALPVGAEGLGDLARRAAPLLHVDGKLEWREPLSQSGTSHPELPRVAAAIAALECPARRARARQLLFWALLSKVPVRDPEALEHEFHEAVEYLAGRAAA
;
A
#
# COMPACT_ATOMS: atom_id res chain seq x y z
N MET A 1 16.97 10.02 -5.85
CA MET A 1 16.34 8.70 -5.60
C MET A 1 14.97 8.56 -6.28
N ALA A 2 13.97 9.38 -5.95
CA ALA A 2 12.61 9.26 -6.50
C ALA A 2 12.54 9.33 -8.05
N LEU A 3 13.31 10.23 -8.67
CA LEU A 3 13.44 10.32 -10.13
C LEU A 3 13.91 8.99 -10.76
N LEU A 4 14.98 8.41 -10.24
CA LEU A 4 15.50 7.12 -10.70
C LEU A 4 14.50 5.99 -10.48
N ALA A 5 13.77 6.01 -9.36
CA ALA A 5 12.72 5.03 -9.09
C ALA A 5 11.63 5.08 -10.17
N ALA A 6 11.18 6.28 -10.60
CA ALA A 6 10.23 6.43 -11.70
C ALA A 6 10.78 5.89 -13.04
N LEU A 7 12.08 6.08 -13.31
CA LEU A 7 12.70 5.53 -14.51
C LEU A 7 12.83 4.00 -14.47
N VAL A 8 13.09 3.41 -13.30
CA VAL A 8 13.15 1.95 -13.14
C VAL A 8 11.75 1.33 -13.28
N THR A 9 10.73 1.94 -12.67
CA THR A 9 9.35 1.43 -12.74
C THR A 9 8.65 1.71 -14.07
N GLU A 10 9.13 2.69 -14.85
CA GLU A 10 8.43 3.30 -15.99
C GLU A 10 7.03 3.84 -15.65
N ASP A 11 6.79 4.14 -14.37
CA ASP A 11 5.55 4.77 -13.94
C ASP A 11 5.59 6.29 -14.23
N PRO A 12 4.43 6.97 -14.36
CA PRO A 12 4.43 8.37 -14.75
C PRO A 12 5.08 9.28 -13.71
N LEU A 13 5.84 10.25 -14.23
CA LEU A 13 6.55 11.28 -13.46
C LEU A 13 5.97 12.65 -13.74
N LEU A 14 5.73 13.44 -12.70
CA LEU A 14 5.34 14.85 -12.79
C LEU A 14 6.42 15.73 -12.13
N LEU A 15 6.88 16.75 -12.84
CA LEU A 15 7.71 17.82 -12.28
C LEU A 15 6.87 19.08 -12.06
N ILE A 16 6.90 19.63 -10.84
CA ILE A 16 6.22 20.87 -10.45
C ILE A 16 7.28 21.89 -10.08
N GLY A 17 7.24 23.08 -10.65
CA GLY A 17 8.19 24.14 -10.31
C GLY A 17 7.90 25.40 -11.09
N ARG A 18 8.42 26.55 -10.65
CA ARG A 18 8.20 27.84 -11.34
C ARG A 18 8.72 27.82 -12.78
N ALA A 19 8.25 28.75 -13.60
CA ALA A 19 8.80 28.94 -14.95
C ALA A 19 10.32 29.22 -14.87
N GLY A 20 11.10 28.64 -15.78
CA GLY A 20 12.56 28.82 -15.79
C GLY A 20 13.37 27.88 -14.89
N THR A 21 12.75 27.01 -14.10
CA THR A 21 13.44 26.04 -13.21
C THR A 21 14.11 24.85 -13.92
N GLY A 22 14.14 24.83 -15.26
CA GLY A 22 14.83 23.79 -16.02
C GLY A 22 14.13 22.42 -16.10
N LYS A 23 12.84 22.30 -15.74
CA LYS A 23 12.05 21.04 -15.80
C LYS A 23 12.16 20.34 -17.16
N THR A 24 11.86 21.07 -18.22
CA THR A 24 11.87 20.59 -19.61
C THR A 24 13.28 20.20 -20.04
N TYR A 25 14.28 21.01 -19.68
CA TYR A 25 15.69 20.73 -19.95
C TYR A 25 16.16 19.44 -19.27
N LEU A 26 15.80 19.22 -18.00
CA LEU A 26 16.13 18.00 -17.26
C LEU A 26 15.56 16.74 -17.94
N LEU A 27 14.28 16.75 -18.31
CA LEU A 27 13.62 15.60 -18.93
C LEU A 27 14.15 15.32 -20.34
N ASN A 28 14.42 16.36 -21.14
CA ASN A 28 15.08 16.22 -22.44
C ASN A 28 16.48 15.62 -22.29
N SER A 29 17.27 16.11 -21.33
CA SER A 29 18.62 15.61 -21.05
C SER A 29 18.61 14.13 -20.62
N ILE A 30 17.64 13.72 -19.81
CA ILE A 30 17.47 12.31 -19.44
C ILE A 30 17.14 11.48 -20.69
N SER A 31 16.28 11.98 -21.57
CA SER A 31 15.93 11.29 -22.81
C SER A 31 17.12 11.07 -23.73
N GLU A 32 17.96 12.11 -23.87
CA GLU A 32 19.21 12.05 -24.64
C GLU A 32 20.20 11.05 -24.04
N ALA A 33 20.41 11.09 -22.71
CA ALA A 33 21.30 10.16 -22.00
C ALA A 33 20.85 8.70 -22.13
N LEU A 34 19.54 8.46 -22.21
CA LEU A 34 18.96 7.14 -22.43
C LEU A 34 18.91 6.73 -23.90
N GLY A 35 19.16 7.65 -24.83
CA GLY A 35 19.09 7.42 -26.27
C GLY A 35 17.69 7.03 -26.74
N LEU A 36 16.65 7.71 -26.22
CA LEU A 36 15.25 7.38 -26.49
C LEU A 36 14.70 8.14 -27.69
N GLU A 37 13.77 7.50 -28.39
CA GLU A 37 12.83 8.15 -29.30
C GLU A 37 11.87 9.07 -28.52
N HIS A 38 12.28 10.33 -28.32
CA HIS A 38 11.56 11.32 -27.51
C HIS A 38 10.57 12.14 -28.32
N ARG A 39 9.38 12.39 -27.76
CA ARG A 39 8.50 13.50 -28.21
C ARG A 39 8.19 14.45 -27.07
N HIS A 40 8.28 15.73 -27.37
CA HIS A 40 7.96 16.82 -26.46
C HIS A 40 6.76 17.59 -27.01
N TYR A 41 5.71 17.69 -26.19
CA TYR A 41 4.48 18.39 -26.51
C TYR A 41 4.21 19.47 -25.47
N ASN A 42 3.86 20.68 -25.92
CA ASN A 42 3.27 21.69 -25.06
C ASN A 42 1.75 21.46 -25.02
N ALA A 43 1.23 21.11 -23.86
CA ALA A 43 -0.17 20.75 -23.68
C ALA A 43 -1.13 21.91 -23.98
N SER A 44 -0.70 23.16 -23.78
CA SER A 44 -1.52 24.35 -24.05
C SER A 44 -1.70 24.65 -25.55
N LEU A 45 -0.80 24.14 -26.39
CA LEU A 45 -0.77 24.42 -27.83
C LEU A 45 -1.17 23.22 -28.69
N ILE A 46 -1.03 22.00 -28.18
CA ILE A 46 -1.20 20.79 -28.97
C ILE A 46 -2.65 20.54 -29.39
N ALA A 47 -2.88 20.36 -30.71
CA ALA A 47 -4.11 19.78 -31.20
C ALA A 47 -4.04 18.26 -31.12
N PHE A 48 -5.19 17.60 -30.93
CA PHE A 48 -5.20 16.13 -30.85
C PHE A 48 -4.69 15.46 -32.13
N ASP A 49 -4.92 16.10 -33.28
CA ASP A 49 -4.44 15.63 -34.58
C ASP A 49 -2.92 15.73 -34.71
N ASP A 50 -2.25 16.64 -33.98
CA ASP A 50 -0.78 16.70 -33.94
C ASP A 50 -0.19 15.50 -33.19
N LEU A 51 -0.96 14.95 -32.24
CA LEU A 51 -0.56 13.79 -31.45
C LEU A 51 -0.70 12.48 -32.25
N VAL A 52 -1.84 12.31 -32.94
CA VAL A 52 -2.23 11.06 -33.63
C VAL A 52 -1.83 11.05 -35.11
N GLY A 53 -1.77 12.20 -35.74
CA GLY A 53 -1.69 12.34 -37.19
C GLY A 53 -3.05 12.59 -37.83
N PHE A 54 -3.04 12.85 -39.13
CA PHE A 54 -4.25 13.25 -39.86
C PHE A 54 -4.99 12.04 -40.42
N PRO A 55 -6.32 11.93 -40.25
CA PRO A 55 -7.10 10.83 -40.82
C PRO A 55 -7.09 10.94 -42.34
N TYR A 56 -6.67 9.86 -43.00
CA TYR A 56 -6.58 9.71 -44.44
C TYR A 56 -7.30 8.42 -44.85
N PRO A 57 -8.33 8.49 -45.71
CA PRO A 57 -8.98 7.28 -46.21
C PRO A 57 -7.97 6.46 -47.01
N ASP A 58 -7.94 5.16 -46.77
CA ASP A 58 -7.11 4.23 -47.53
C ASP A 58 -7.48 4.30 -49.03
N GLU A 59 -6.60 3.84 -49.92
CA GLU A 59 -6.80 3.93 -51.37
C GLU A 59 -8.11 3.23 -51.82
N ALA A 60 -8.50 2.17 -51.12
CA ALA A 60 -9.75 1.45 -51.33
C ALA A 60 -11.00 2.11 -50.67
N ARG A 61 -10.81 3.15 -49.84
CA ARG A 61 -11.83 3.83 -49.01
C ARG A 61 -12.59 2.93 -48.02
N GLU A 62 -12.06 1.74 -47.74
CA GLU A 62 -12.66 0.78 -46.82
C GLU A 62 -12.26 1.02 -45.35
N SER A 63 -11.16 1.74 -45.11
CA SER A 63 -10.67 2.07 -43.77
C SER A 63 -10.05 3.47 -43.71
N ILE A 64 -9.99 4.05 -42.51
CA ILE A 64 -9.28 5.31 -42.24
C ILE A 64 -7.92 4.95 -41.64
N ARG A 65 -6.84 5.40 -42.28
CA ARG A 65 -5.47 5.34 -41.74
C ARG A 65 -5.07 6.72 -41.22
N PHE A 66 -4.14 6.80 -40.29
CA PHE A 66 -3.59 8.09 -39.84
C PHE A 66 -2.24 8.34 -40.52
N LEU A 67 -2.11 9.48 -41.19
CA LEU A 67 -0.83 9.94 -41.73
C LEU A 67 0.06 10.38 -40.57
N GLN A 68 1.04 9.54 -40.26
CA GLN A 68 2.00 9.76 -39.19
C GLN A 68 3.05 10.77 -39.65
N THR A 69 3.35 11.75 -38.79
CA THR A 69 4.49 12.66 -38.96
C THR A 69 5.56 12.31 -37.91
N PRO A 70 6.82 12.76 -38.05
CA PRO A 70 7.84 12.56 -37.02
C PRO A 70 7.44 13.11 -35.64
N ALA A 71 6.53 14.08 -35.60
CA ALA A 71 5.99 14.65 -34.36
C ALA A 71 4.90 13.79 -33.71
N THR A 72 4.30 12.84 -34.43
CA THR A 72 3.25 11.98 -33.87
C THR A 72 3.81 11.04 -32.80
N VAL A 73 2.93 10.65 -31.88
CA VAL A 73 3.28 9.82 -30.72
C VAL A 73 3.66 8.39 -31.12
N TRP A 74 3.36 7.98 -32.36
CA TRP A 74 3.67 6.65 -32.86
C TRP A 74 5.18 6.42 -32.90
N GLY A 75 5.61 5.28 -32.35
CA GLY A 75 7.03 4.94 -32.26
C GLY A 75 7.80 5.59 -31.09
N ALA A 76 7.15 6.45 -30.30
CA ALA A 76 7.77 7.08 -29.13
C ALA A 76 8.18 6.05 -28.08
N GLU A 77 9.36 6.24 -27.50
CA GLU A 77 9.78 5.54 -26.29
C GLU A 77 9.60 6.40 -25.04
N SER A 78 9.62 7.72 -25.21
CA SER A 78 9.30 8.68 -24.16
C SER A 78 8.47 9.85 -24.67
N VAL A 79 7.56 10.32 -23.82
CA VAL A 79 6.75 11.52 -24.07
C VAL A 79 6.86 12.47 -22.89
N LEU A 80 7.12 13.75 -23.18
CA LEU A 80 6.98 14.87 -22.27
C LEU A 80 5.76 15.71 -22.65
N VAL A 81 4.85 15.87 -21.69
CA VAL A 81 3.72 16.79 -21.75
C VAL A 81 4.01 18.00 -20.87
N ASP A 82 4.48 19.09 -21.46
CA ASP A 82 4.78 20.34 -20.74
C ASP A 82 3.53 21.21 -20.58
N GLU A 83 3.52 22.05 -19.55
CA GLU A 83 2.42 22.96 -19.22
C GLU A 83 1.04 22.29 -19.06
N ILE A 84 0.98 21.06 -18.53
CA ILE A 84 -0.29 20.30 -18.41
C ILE A 84 -1.36 21.03 -17.58
N SER A 85 -0.96 21.88 -16.63
CA SER A 85 -1.86 22.70 -15.81
C SER A 85 -2.52 23.85 -16.56
N ARG A 86 -2.04 24.22 -17.76
CA ARG A 86 -2.62 25.31 -18.56
C ARG A 86 -3.77 24.86 -19.46
N CYS A 87 -3.99 23.55 -19.58
CA CYS A 87 -5.06 23.00 -20.39
C CYS A 87 -6.39 23.06 -19.64
N LYS A 88 -7.50 23.23 -20.39
CA LYS A 88 -8.84 22.97 -19.84
C LYS A 88 -8.98 21.49 -19.44
N PRO A 89 -9.78 21.15 -18.41
CA PRO A 89 -9.95 19.78 -17.93
C PRO A 89 -10.31 18.76 -19.02
N GLU A 90 -11.12 19.14 -20.00
CA GLU A 90 -11.49 18.26 -21.13
C GLU A 90 -10.31 17.85 -22.01
N HIS A 91 -9.34 18.75 -22.21
CA HIS A 91 -8.13 18.47 -22.99
C HIS A 91 -7.12 17.67 -22.18
N GLN A 92 -6.98 17.98 -20.89
CA GLN A 92 -6.21 17.17 -19.96
C GLN A 92 -6.66 15.71 -20.01
N ASN A 93 -7.99 15.48 -20.03
CA ASN A 93 -8.57 14.14 -20.08
C ASN A 93 -8.08 13.26 -21.24
N ARG A 94 -7.86 13.87 -22.41
CA ARG A 94 -7.37 13.17 -23.60
C ARG A 94 -5.91 12.73 -23.46
N LEU A 95 -5.09 13.50 -22.73
CA LEU A 95 -3.69 13.19 -22.48
C LEU A 95 -3.52 12.11 -21.41
N PHE A 96 -4.55 11.73 -20.65
CA PHE A 96 -4.41 10.68 -19.62
C PHE A 96 -4.39 9.27 -20.14
N SER A 97 -5.09 8.95 -21.22
CA SER A 97 -4.91 7.63 -21.83
C SER A 97 -3.45 7.45 -22.25
N LEU A 98 -2.82 8.53 -22.73
CA LEU A 98 -1.39 8.52 -23.06
C LEU A 98 -0.52 8.37 -21.80
N VAL A 99 -0.73 9.24 -20.80
CA VAL A 99 0.10 9.28 -19.60
C VAL A 99 -0.11 8.07 -18.70
N HIS A 100 -1.31 7.50 -18.57
CA HIS A 100 -1.58 6.41 -17.64
C HIS A 100 -1.66 5.04 -18.31
N GLU A 101 -2.32 4.93 -19.46
CA GLU A 101 -2.66 3.66 -20.08
C GLU A 101 -1.70 3.27 -21.21
N ARG A 102 -0.78 4.17 -21.60
CA ARG A 102 0.06 4.03 -22.79
C ARG A 102 -0.80 3.80 -24.03
N ARG A 103 -1.91 4.55 -24.14
CA ARG A 103 -2.89 4.42 -25.21
C ARG A 103 -3.29 5.76 -25.78
N VAL A 104 -3.56 5.78 -27.08
CA VAL A 104 -4.14 6.93 -27.77
C VAL A 104 -5.25 6.43 -28.69
N GLN A 105 -6.44 7.03 -28.62
CA GLN A 105 -7.66 6.54 -29.28
C GLN A 105 -7.96 5.04 -29.01
N GLY A 106 -7.62 4.55 -27.81
CA GLY A 106 -7.80 3.14 -27.43
C GLY A 106 -6.72 2.19 -27.96
N ILE A 107 -5.83 2.64 -28.85
CA ILE A 107 -4.73 1.87 -29.43
C ILE A 107 -3.52 1.92 -28.49
N ALA A 108 -2.90 0.76 -28.25
CA ALA A 108 -1.72 0.65 -27.39
C ALA A 108 -0.45 1.19 -28.07
N LEU A 109 0.35 1.94 -27.31
CA LEU A 109 1.66 2.43 -27.70
C LEU A 109 2.73 1.49 -27.16
N GLU A 110 3.01 0.42 -27.89
CA GLU A 110 3.83 -0.70 -27.43
C GLU A 110 5.27 -0.30 -27.06
N LYS A 111 5.83 0.70 -27.74
CA LYS A 111 7.19 1.20 -27.49
C LYS A 111 7.25 2.24 -26.36
N LEU A 112 6.12 2.84 -25.98
CA LEU A 112 6.11 3.93 -25.02
C LEU A 112 6.41 3.41 -23.62
N ARG A 113 7.56 3.80 -23.09
CA ARG A 113 8.03 3.43 -21.76
C ARG A 113 7.82 4.57 -20.77
N TYR A 114 8.36 5.73 -21.09
CA TYR A 114 8.42 6.87 -20.18
C TYR A 114 7.35 7.92 -20.49
N ARG A 115 6.55 8.26 -19.48
CA ARG A 115 5.50 9.29 -19.61
C ARG A 115 5.75 10.34 -18.55
N TRP A 116 6.15 11.51 -19.01
CA TRP A 116 6.54 12.61 -18.16
C TRP A 116 5.61 13.79 -18.38
N ALA A 117 5.34 14.53 -17.32
CA ALA A 117 4.66 15.80 -17.40
C ALA A 117 5.42 16.86 -16.60
N ALA A 118 5.24 18.11 -16.99
CA ALA A 118 5.72 19.25 -16.23
C ALA A 118 4.61 20.29 -16.10
N MET A 119 4.55 20.95 -14.94
CA MET A 119 3.61 22.02 -14.68
C MET A 119 4.22 23.10 -13.79
N ASN A 120 3.57 24.25 -13.79
CA ASN A 120 3.79 25.26 -12.77
C ASN A 120 2.92 24.92 -11.54
N PRO A 121 3.36 25.28 -10.32
CA PRO A 121 2.54 25.09 -9.13
C PRO A 121 1.17 25.78 -9.30
N ALA A 122 0.12 25.11 -8.85
CA ALA A 122 -1.23 25.67 -8.83
C ALA A 122 -1.43 26.43 -7.51
N GLY A 123 -1.86 27.68 -7.60
CA GLY A 123 -2.08 28.56 -6.44
C GLY A 123 -1.34 29.89 -6.55
N ALA A 124 -1.82 30.89 -5.79
CA ALA A 124 -1.11 32.15 -5.62
C ALA A 124 0.33 31.85 -5.18
N GLY A 125 1.31 32.36 -5.91
CA GLY A 125 2.70 32.25 -5.48
C GLY A 125 2.84 32.74 -4.04
N GLN A 126 3.90 32.32 -3.35
CA GLN A 126 4.28 32.90 -2.05
C GLN A 126 4.42 34.45 -2.11
N ASP A 127 4.41 35.04 -3.31
CA ASP A 127 4.40 36.47 -3.61
C ASP A 127 3.01 37.09 -3.90
N GLY A 128 1.89 36.40 -3.61
CA GLY A 128 0.54 36.97 -3.76
C GLY A 128 0.06 37.21 -5.19
N GLY A 129 0.79 36.75 -6.20
CA GLY A 129 0.34 36.72 -7.59
C GLY A 129 -0.31 35.38 -7.92
N GLU A 130 -1.60 35.38 -8.25
CA GLU A 130 -2.18 34.28 -9.03
C GLU A 130 -1.35 34.13 -10.33
N TYR A 131 -0.82 32.93 -10.59
CA TYR A 131 -0.32 32.61 -11.93
C TYR A 131 -1.54 32.55 -12.86
N LEU A 132 -1.90 33.68 -13.47
CA LEU A 132 -2.94 33.78 -14.49
C LEU A 132 -2.75 32.65 -15.52
N GLY A 133 -3.66 31.67 -15.48
CA GLY A 133 -3.73 30.56 -16.44
C GLY A 133 -3.11 29.22 -16.03
N SER A 134 -2.77 28.96 -14.75
CA SER A 134 -2.40 27.61 -14.27
C SER A 134 -3.45 27.05 -13.33
N GLU A 135 -4.17 26.02 -13.77
CA GLU A 135 -5.21 25.35 -13.00
C GLU A 135 -4.65 24.13 -12.25
N PRO A 136 -5.10 23.83 -11.02
CA PRO A 136 -4.74 22.60 -10.34
C PRO A 136 -5.18 21.38 -11.13
N LEU A 137 -4.40 20.30 -11.09
CA LEU A 137 -4.83 19.03 -11.67
C LEU A 137 -5.95 18.44 -10.81
N ASP A 138 -6.98 17.89 -11.47
CA ASP A 138 -8.04 17.15 -10.77
C ASP A 138 -7.41 16.01 -9.93
N PRO A 139 -7.91 15.76 -8.70
CA PRO A 139 -7.34 14.77 -7.80
C PRO A 139 -7.21 13.36 -8.41
N ALA A 140 -8.13 12.94 -9.29
CA ALA A 140 -8.06 11.65 -9.96
C ALA A 140 -6.93 11.58 -10.98
N LEU A 141 -6.45 12.72 -11.48
CA LEU A 141 -5.35 12.87 -12.44
C LEU A 141 -4.02 12.90 -11.72
N ALA A 142 -3.94 13.72 -10.67
CA ALA A 142 -2.80 13.73 -9.76
C ALA A 142 -2.52 12.32 -9.21
N ASP A 143 -3.56 11.53 -8.91
CA ASP A 143 -3.45 10.16 -8.44
C ASP A 143 -2.78 9.18 -9.43
N ARG A 144 -2.69 9.53 -10.73
CA ARG A 144 -2.10 8.68 -11.78
C ARG A 144 -0.58 8.84 -11.92
N PHE A 145 -0.01 9.91 -11.39
CA PHE A 145 1.44 10.12 -11.36
C PHE A 145 2.05 9.42 -10.17
N ALA A 146 2.88 8.40 -10.38
CA ALA A 146 3.48 7.66 -9.27
C ALA A 146 4.44 8.54 -8.47
N ILE A 147 5.21 9.37 -9.17
CA ILE A 147 6.17 10.29 -8.57
C ILE A 147 5.85 11.73 -9.02
N VAL A 148 5.80 12.63 -8.05
CA VAL A 148 5.60 14.07 -8.16
C VAL A 148 6.78 14.76 -7.47
N ILE A 149 7.62 15.44 -8.24
CA ILE A 149 8.83 16.10 -7.74
C ILE A 149 8.63 17.61 -7.83
N GLU A 150 8.85 18.29 -6.71
CA GLU A 150 8.99 19.74 -6.68
C GLU A 150 10.43 20.11 -7.06
N VAL A 151 10.56 20.96 -8.07
CA VAL A 151 11.84 21.50 -8.54
C VAL A 151 12.02 22.88 -7.93
N GLY A 152 13.09 23.03 -7.16
CA GLY A 152 13.35 24.26 -6.42
C GLY A 152 13.70 25.44 -7.30
N ASP A 153 13.44 26.63 -6.78
CA ASP A 153 13.80 27.91 -7.39
C ASP A 153 15.19 28.38 -6.93
N TRP A 154 15.72 29.46 -7.51
CA TRP A 154 17.06 29.97 -7.25
C TRP A 154 17.38 30.15 -5.75
N SER A 155 16.40 30.60 -4.95
CA SER A 155 16.54 30.83 -3.51
C SER A 155 16.69 29.55 -2.68
N GLU A 156 16.33 28.39 -3.24
CA GLU A 156 16.39 27.08 -2.57
C GLU A 156 17.68 26.33 -2.89
N LEU A 157 18.44 26.79 -3.89
CA LEU A 157 19.71 26.22 -4.30
C LEU A 157 20.85 26.69 -3.41
N SER A 158 21.77 25.79 -3.08
CA SER A 158 23.06 26.14 -2.46
C SER A 158 23.95 26.94 -3.40
N GLU A 159 24.96 27.65 -2.88
CA GLU A 159 25.91 28.39 -3.73
C GLU A 159 26.61 27.51 -4.77
N ALA A 160 26.90 26.25 -4.42
CA ALA A 160 27.50 25.29 -5.35
C ALA A 160 26.55 24.96 -6.51
N GLU A 161 25.27 24.73 -6.22
CA GLU A 161 24.24 24.45 -7.22
C GLU A 161 23.95 25.69 -8.08
N GLN A 162 23.89 26.88 -7.48
CA GLN A 162 23.74 28.15 -8.20
C GLN A 162 24.87 28.37 -9.21
N ARG A 163 26.13 28.09 -8.83
CA ARG A 163 27.29 28.17 -9.74
C ARG A 163 27.18 27.17 -10.89
N LEU A 164 26.65 25.97 -10.65
CA LEU A 164 26.42 24.98 -11.71
C LEU A 164 25.34 25.44 -12.69
N VAL A 165 24.23 26.00 -12.19
CA VAL A 165 23.14 26.54 -13.03
C VAL A 165 23.59 27.76 -13.82
N ALA A 166 24.38 28.65 -13.21
CA ALA A 166 24.87 29.87 -13.86
C ALA A 166 26.01 29.63 -14.87
N ASN A 167 26.53 28.41 -14.97
CA ASN A 167 27.64 28.09 -15.86
C ASN A 167 27.15 27.86 -17.30
N PRO A 168 27.49 28.74 -18.28
CA PRO A 168 27.04 28.60 -19.66
C PRO A 168 27.75 27.47 -20.43
N ALA A 169 28.79 26.85 -19.85
CA ALA A 169 29.62 25.85 -20.54
C ALA A 169 28.87 24.58 -20.99
N GLY A 170 27.61 24.37 -20.56
CA GLY A 170 26.75 23.25 -20.97
C GLY A 170 25.71 23.59 -22.04
N GLU A 171 25.66 24.83 -22.54
CA GLU A 171 24.65 25.22 -23.51
C GLU A 171 24.86 24.52 -24.86
N GLY A 172 23.82 23.81 -25.35
CA GLY A 172 23.86 23.06 -26.60
C GLY A 172 24.64 21.73 -26.56
N SER A 173 25.22 21.35 -25.42
CA SER A 173 25.85 20.02 -25.29
C SER A 173 24.79 18.95 -25.05
N LEU A 174 24.85 17.86 -25.85
CA LEU A 174 24.04 16.66 -25.60
C LEU A 174 24.45 16.03 -24.26
N ALA A 175 23.47 15.53 -23.52
CA ALA A 175 23.72 14.79 -22.27
C ALA A 175 24.33 13.41 -22.55
N ARG A 176 25.61 13.37 -22.96
CA ARG A 176 26.35 12.14 -23.26
C ARG A 176 27.13 11.68 -22.04
N ASP A 177 26.57 10.73 -21.31
CA ASP A 177 27.20 10.10 -20.15
C ASP A 177 27.92 8.78 -20.49
N GLY A 178 28.12 8.51 -21.79
CA GLY A 178 28.68 7.25 -22.28
C GLY A 178 27.75 6.05 -22.17
N GLY A 179 26.44 6.26 -21.96
CA GLY A 179 25.45 5.20 -21.80
C GLY A 179 25.43 4.59 -20.39
N ARG A 180 26.08 5.23 -19.41
CA ARG A 180 26.16 4.76 -18.03
C ARG A 180 24.77 4.69 -17.38
N LEU A 181 23.98 5.75 -17.48
CA LEU A 181 22.63 5.82 -16.94
C LEU A 181 21.73 4.76 -17.58
N ARG A 182 21.84 4.58 -18.91
CA ARG A 182 21.10 3.53 -19.63
C ARG A 182 21.44 2.14 -19.10
N ALA A 183 22.73 1.84 -18.88
CA ALA A 183 23.18 0.57 -18.34
C ALA A 183 22.72 0.35 -16.89
N ASP A 184 22.85 1.37 -16.04
CA ASP A 184 22.42 1.31 -14.64
C ASP A 184 20.91 1.08 -14.52
N ILE A 185 20.09 1.79 -15.31
CA ILE A 185 18.63 1.60 -15.33
C ILE A 185 18.27 0.22 -15.85
N ALA A 186 18.92 -0.28 -16.90
CA ALA A 186 18.65 -1.63 -17.41
C ALA A 186 18.94 -2.71 -16.35
N ARG A 187 20.05 -2.58 -15.61
CA ARG A 187 20.39 -3.48 -14.49
C ARG A 187 19.34 -3.40 -13.38
N TRP A 188 19.04 -2.20 -12.88
CA TRP A 188 18.07 -2.02 -11.80
C TRP A 188 16.67 -2.46 -12.21
N ARG A 189 16.29 -2.29 -13.47
CA ARG A 189 15.01 -2.75 -13.99
C ARG A 189 14.91 -4.27 -13.98
N GLY A 190 15.94 -4.98 -14.45
CA GLY A 190 15.97 -6.45 -14.39
C GLY A 190 15.81 -6.98 -12.97
N GLU A 191 16.49 -6.37 -12.00
CA GLU A 191 16.34 -6.71 -10.58
C GLU A 191 14.95 -6.36 -10.02
N PHE A 192 14.40 -5.20 -10.40
CA PHE A 192 13.06 -4.77 -10.00
C PHE A 192 11.99 -5.74 -10.51
N GLU A 193 12.03 -6.11 -11.79
CA GLU A 193 11.08 -7.04 -12.41
C GLU A 193 11.17 -8.43 -11.77
N ALA A 194 12.37 -8.90 -11.45
CA ALA A 194 12.57 -10.18 -10.75
C ALA A 194 11.96 -10.19 -9.34
N ARG A 195 12.03 -9.07 -8.61
CA ARG A 195 11.49 -8.95 -7.24
C ARG A 195 10.01 -8.56 -7.19
N LEU A 196 9.45 -8.00 -8.27
CA LEU A 196 8.09 -7.47 -8.29
C LEU A 196 6.99 -8.51 -7.94
N PRO A 197 7.04 -9.78 -8.42
CA PRO A 197 6.06 -10.79 -8.04
C PRO A 197 6.07 -11.16 -6.56
N GLN A 198 7.22 -10.98 -5.89
CA GLN A 198 7.44 -11.29 -4.48
C GLN A 198 8.00 -10.06 -3.75
N CYS A 199 7.24 -8.97 -3.80
CA CYS A 199 7.63 -7.72 -3.13
C CYS A 199 7.87 -7.98 -1.63
N PRO A 200 9.00 -7.53 -1.05
CA PRO A 200 9.29 -7.71 0.37
C PRO A 200 8.15 -7.21 1.26
N LEU A 201 7.78 -8.02 2.25
CA LEU A 201 6.66 -7.72 3.14
C LEU A 201 6.84 -6.38 3.88
N GLN A 202 8.09 -6.02 4.19
CA GLN A 202 8.43 -4.72 4.77
C GLN A 202 7.97 -3.54 3.91
N ILE A 203 8.14 -3.62 2.58
CA ILE A 203 7.70 -2.55 1.67
C ILE A 203 6.18 -2.48 1.62
N VAL A 204 5.52 -3.65 1.57
CA VAL A 204 4.06 -3.74 1.53
C VAL A 204 3.44 -3.20 2.81
N GLU A 205 3.95 -3.61 3.98
CA GLU A 205 3.48 -3.13 5.28
C GLU A 205 3.75 -1.63 5.46
N TYR A 206 4.92 -1.14 5.06
CA TYR A 206 5.19 0.30 5.09
C TYR A 206 4.13 1.07 4.28
N ALA A 207 3.88 0.66 3.03
CA ALA A 207 2.91 1.31 2.16
C ALA A 207 1.48 1.24 2.72
N ARG A 208 1.10 0.12 3.34
CA ARG A 208 -0.20 -0.05 3.99
C ARG A 208 -0.35 0.88 5.20
N ILE A 209 0.61 0.85 6.12
CA ILE A 209 0.57 1.63 7.37
C ILE A 209 0.59 3.12 7.07
N VAL A 210 1.52 3.58 6.22
CA VAL A 210 1.60 5.02 5.89
C VAL A 210 0.33 5.53 5.22
N THR A 211 -0.33 4.70 4.40
CA THR A 211 -1.61 5.02 3.78
C THR A 211 -2.72 5.18 4.83
N THR A 212 -2.79 4.28 5.80
CA THR A 212 -3.76 4.37 6.90
C THR A 212 -3.51 5.59 7.79
N GLU A 213 -2.26 5.82 8.19
CA GLU A 213 -1.89 6.94 9.07
C GLU A 213 -2.15 8.30 8.41
N LEU A 214 -1.77 8.46 7.14
CA LEU A 214 -2.05 9.70 6.41
C LEU A 214 -3.56 9.92 6.25
N GLY A 215 -4.32 8.86 5.98
CA GLY A 215 -5.79 8.91 5.94
C GLY A 215 -6.40 9.39 7.25
N GLY A 216 -5.95 8.85 8.39
CA GLY A 216 -6.36 9.29 9.73
C GLY A 216 -6.00 10.75 10.03
N ALA A 217 -4.92 11.25 9.43
CA ALA A 217 -4.48 12.64 9.55
C ALA A 217 -5.18 13.63 8.58
N GLY A 218 -6.14 13.15 7.78
CA GLY A 218 -6.90 13.94 6.79
C GLY A 218 -6.26 14.00 5.40
N LEU A 219 -5.16 13.29 5.16
CA LEU A 219 -4.46 13.20 3.87
C LEU A 219 -4.81 11.88 3.18
N ARG A 220 -5.98 11.82 2.56
CA ARG A 220 -6.47 10.60 1.90
C ARG A 220 -5.52 10.19 0.76
N LEU A 221 -5.08 8.93 0.78
CA LEU A 221 -4.44 8.27 -0.35
C LEU A 221 -5.34 7.17 -0.92
N SER A 222 -5.37 7.01 -2.24
CA SER A 222 -6.17 5.98 -2.90
C SER A 222 -5.53 4.59 -2.78
N PRO A 223 -6.28 3.48 -2.98
CA PRO A 223 -5.69 2.15 -3.09
C PRO A 223 -4.66 2.03 -4.23
N ARG A 224 -4.86 2.75 -5.34
CA ARG A 224 -3.88 2.85 -6.43
C ARG A 224 -2.59 3.47 -5.91
N ARG A 225 -2.70 4.56 -5.15
CA ARG A 225 -1.56 5.27 -4.57
C ARG A 225 -0.75 4.36 -3.65
N ALA A 226 -1.38 3.59 -2.79
CA ALA A 226 -0.69 2.62 -1.93
C ALA A 226 0.15 1.63 -2.76
N ARG A 227 -0.39 1.12 -3.88
CA ARG A 227 0.34 0.26 -4.81
C ARG A 227 1.50 0.97 -5.51
N LEU A 228 1.32 2.22 -5.94
CA LEU A 228 2.39 3.01 -6.59
C LEU A 228 3.52 3.36 -5.61
N ILE A 229 3.19 3.65 -4.35
CA ILE A 229 4.17 3.83 -3.27
C ILE A 229 4.99 2.55 -3.11
N ALA A 230 4.34 1.38 -2.94
CA ALA A 230 5.05 0.11 -2.78
C ALA A 230 5.98 -0.20 -3.98
N ARG A 231 5.51 0.01 -5.21
CA ARG A 231 6.34 -0.15 -6.43
C ARG A 231 7.55 0.78 -6.44
N SER A 232 7.34 2.06 -6.11
CA SER A 232 8.41 3.07 -6.12
C SER A 232 9.45 2.81 -5.02
N LEU A 233 9.00 2.32 -3.85
CA LEU A 233 9.88 1.91 -2.77
C LEU A 233 10.69 0.66 -3.11
N LEU A 234 10.07 -0.32 -3.79
CA LEU A 234 10.79 -1.49 -4.30
C LEU A 234 11.90 -1.05 -5.26
N ALA A 235 11.60 -0.19 -6.23
CA ALA A 235 12.61 0.36 -7.14
C ALA A 235 13.71 1.12 -6.39
N ALA A 236 13.37 1.97 -5.42
CA ALA A 236 14.35 2.68 -4.59
C ALA A 236 15.24 1.71 -3.79
N SER A 237 14.69 0.59 -3.31
CA SER A 237 15.46 -0.42 -2.60
C SER A 237 16.45 -1.16 -3.50
N VAL A 238 16.09 -1.37 -4.78
CA VAL A 238 17.00 -1.95 -5.78
C VAL A 238 18.12 -0.96 -6.12
N ILE A 239 17.78 0.31 -6.35
CA ILE A 239 18.75 1.37 -6.67
C ILE A 239 19.74 1.57 -5.50
N GLY A 240 19.24 1.59 -4.26
CA GLY A 240 20.05 1.77 -3.06
C GLY A 240 20.71 0.50 -2.52
N GLY A 241 20.46 -0.67 -3.14
CA GLY A 241 20.98 -1.96 -2.67
C GLY A 241 20.45 -2.42 -1.31
N GLY A 242 19.31 -1.90 -0.85
CA GLY A 242 18.75 -2.20 0.47
C GLY A 242 17.60 -1.28 0.88
N LEU A 243 17.04 -1.52 2.07
CA LEU A 243 16.01 -0.68 2.66
C LEU A 243 16.68 0.46 3.44
N HIS A 244 16.50 1.70 2.97
CA HIS A 244 17.09 2.89 3.58
C HIS A 244 16.01 3.89 3.98
N GLU A 245 16.02 4.34 5.24
CA GLU A 245 14.98 5.22 5.79
C GLU A 245 14.85 6.52 5.01
N ALA A 246 15.98 7.18 4.73
CA ALA A 246 16.01 8.42 3.96
C ALA A 246 15.42 8.24 2.55
N ALA A 247 15.72 7.13 1.88
CA ALA A 247 15.15 6.85 0.55
C ALA A 247 13.63 6.63 0.62
N PHE A 248 13.14 5.93 1.65
CA PHE A 248 11.71 5.71 1.88
C PHE A 248 10.98 7.02 2.15
N ARG A 249 11.59 7.91 2.94
CA ARG A 249 11.07 9.25 3.20
C ARG A 249 10.97 10.07 1.92
N THR A 250 12.06 10.16 1.16
CA THR A 250 12.08 10.93 -0.11
C THR A 250 11.03 10.39 -1.08
N VAL A 251 10.93 9.07 -1.25
CA VAL A 251 9.93 8.48 -2.15
C VAL A 251 8.50 8.75 -1.66
N LEU A 252 8.24 8.63 -0.35
CA LEU A 252 6.93 8.95 0.21
C LEU A 252 6.56 10.40 -0.06
N GLU A 253 7.46 11.35 0.26
CA GLU A 253 7.25 12.76 0.02
C GLU A 253 6.95 13.00 -1.47
N CYS A 254 7.73 12.42 -2.38
CA CYS A 254 7.47 12.50 -3.82
C CYS A 254 6.28 11.66 -4.32
N SER A 255 5.59 10.89 -3.48
CA SER A 255 4.42 10.11 -3.90
C SER A 255 3.09 10.80 -3.59
N LEU A 256 3.10 11.94 -2.90
CA LEU A 256 1.87 12.62 -2.47
C LEU A 256 1.23 13.42 -3.62
N PRO A 257 0.02 13.04 -4.10
CA PRO A 257 -0.62 13.71 -5.23
C PRO A 257 -1.12 15.12 -4.93
N GLN A 258 -1.35 15.46 -3.65
CA GLN A 258 -1.94 16.72 -3.20
C GLN A 258 -1.25 17.96 -3.80
N ARG A 259 0.08 17.91 -3.94
CA ARG A 259 0.87 19.01 -4.51
C ARG A 259 0.49 19.35 -5.94
N ALA A 260 0.12 18.34 -6.74
CA ALA A 260 -0.33 18.53 -8.11
C ALA A 260 -1.71 19.19 -8.19
N SER A 261 -2.50 19.08 -7.12
CA SER A 261 -3.82 19.70 -6.97
C SER A 261 -3.78 21.04 -6.22
N GLY A 262 -2.59 21.59 -5.96
CA GLY A 262 -2.41 22.88 -5.26
C GLY A 262 -2.49 22.81 -3.74
N GLU A 263 -2.58 21.61 -3.17
CA GLU A 263 -2.56 21.40 -1.72
C GLU A 263 -1.12 21.13 -1.24
N CYS A 264 -0.74 21.68 -0.08
CA CYS A 264 0.56 21.42 0.55
C CYS A 264 0.38 20.53 1.78
N PRO A 265 0.73 19.22 1.71
CA PRO A 265 0.68 18.33 2.87
C PRO A 265 1.57 18.85 4.01
N PRO A 266 1.06 18.98 5.24
CA PRO A 266 1.86 19.46 6.37
C PRO A 266 3.08 18.55 6.62
N PRO A 267 4.32 19.06 6.54
CA PRO A 267 5.53 18.24 6.66
C PRO A 267 5.60 17.43 7.95
N ALA A 268 5.10 17.99 9.06
CA ALA A 268 5.05 17.32 10.35
C ALA A 268 4.16 16.06 10.33
N LYS A 269 3.01 16.10 9.65
CA LYS A 269 2.09 14.95 9.51
C LYS A 269 2.73 13.85 8.67
N VAL A 270 3.34 14.23 7.54
CA VAL A 270 4.03 13.29 6.65
C VAL A 270 5.21 12.61 7.37
N ALA A 271 6.01 13.39 8.10
CA ALA A 271 7.14 12.85 8.88
C ALA A 271 6.69 11.93 10.02
N ALA A 272 5.59 12.24 10.70
CA ALA A 272 5.03 11.38 11.75
C ALA A 272 4.54 10.04 11.18
N ALA A 273 3.77 10.08 10.09
CA ALA A 273 3.29 8.88 9.40
C ALA A 273 4.46 8.03 8.87
N HIS A 274 5.49 8.66 8.30
CA HIS A 274 6.71 7.99 7.85
C HIS A 274 7.40 7.24 9.00
N ARG A 275 7.68 7.92 10.12
CA ARG A 275 8.37 7.30 11.27
C ARG A 275 7.59 6.11 11.84
N LEU A 276 6.28 6.25 11.98
CA LEU A 276 5.43 5.16 12.47
C LEU A 276 5.46 3.98 11.49
N ALA A 277 5.26 4.23 10.20
CA ALA A 277 5.28 3.18 9.19
C ALA A 277 6.65 2.50 9.07
N TRP A 278 7.74 3.27 9.13
CA TRP A 278 9.11 2.73 9.10
C TRP A 278 9.38 1.84 10.30
N ASN A 279 9.16 2.34 11.52
CA ASN A 279 9.41 1.58 12.75
C ASN A 279 8.55 0.32 12.83
N ALA A 280 7.31 0.39 12.34
CA ALA A 280 6.43 -0.77 12.34
C ALA A 280 6.84 -1.78 11.26
N ALA A 281 7.06 -1.34 10.02
CA ALA A 281 7.34 -2.25 8.91
C ALA A 281 8.74 -2.88 8.98
N LEU A 282 9.72 -2.14 9.50
CA LEU A 282 11.11 -2.59 9.68
C LEU A 282 11.37 -3.07 11.11
N ALA A 283 10.31 -3.24 11.92
CA ALA A 283 10.44 -3.89 13.21
C ALA A 283 11.18 -5.22 13.05
N THR A 284 12.10 -5.51 13.96
CA THR A 284 12.84 -6.77 14.05
C THR A 284 12.69 -7.38 15.43
N GLY A 285 12.92 -8.69 15.54
CA GLY A 285 12.88 -9.39 16.83
C GLY A 285 11.50 -9.30 17.51
N LYS A 286 11.48 -8.87 18.78
CA LYS A 286 10.27 -8.90 19.62
C LYS A 286 9.10 -8.10 19.04
N THR A 287 9.37 -6.89 18.57
CA THR A 287 8.34 -5.99 18.04
C THR A 287 7.68 -6.56 16.79
N ARG A 288 8.47 -7.18 15.90
CA ARG A 288 7.95 -7.82 14.69
C ARG A 288 7.07 -9.00 15.02
N TRP A 289 7.55 -9.86 15.91
CA TRP A 289 6.83 -11.04 16.34
C TRP A 289 5.47 -10.66 16.96
N LEU A 290 5.44 -9.64 17.81
CA LEU A 290 4.19 -9.16 18.44
C LEU A 290 3.19 -8.67 17.39
N GLN A 291 3.65 -7.92 16.38
CA GLN A 291 2.80 -7.48 15.27
C GLN A 291 2.26 -8.65 14.46
N ASP A 292 3.11 -9.62 14.09
CA ASP A 292 2.71 -10.81 13.35
C ASP A 292 1.67 -11.62 14.15
N PHE A 293 1.82 -11.68 15.48
CA PHE A 293 0.84 -12.29 16.38
C PHE A 293 -0.51 -11.58 16.35
N HIS A 294 -0.55 -10.24 16.37
CA HIS A 294 -1.82 -9.50 16.29
C HIS A 294 -2.47 -9.57 14.90
N LEU A 295 -1.67 -9.57 13.84
CA LEU A 295 -2.17 -9.69 12.45
C LEU A 295 -2.73 -11.07 12.13
N ALA A 296 -2.24 -12.13 12.78
CA ALA A 296 -2.77 -13.48 12.64
C ALA A 296 -4.25 -13.52 13.07
N ARG A 297 -5.15 -13.85 12.13
CA ARG A 297 -6.59 -13.89 12.39
C ARG A 297 -7.05 -15.17 13.09
N ARG A 298 -6.41 -16.31 12.77
CA ARG A 298 -6.81 -17.64 13.29
C ARG A 298 -6.06 -17.97 14.57
N PHE A 299 -6.74 -18.57 15.55
CA PHE A 299 -6.10 -19.04 16.78
C PHE A 299 -4.93 -19.99 16.54
N ALA A 300 -5.06 -20.96 15.62
CA ALA A 300 -3.96 -21.89 15.32
C ALA A 300 -2.66 -21.17 14.88
N ALA A 301 -2.78 -20.10 14.08
CA ALA A 301 -1.63 -19.30 13.67
C ALA A 301 -1.02 -18.53 14.86
N LYS A 302 -1.84 -17.96 15.73
CA LYS A 302 -1.40 -17.27 16.95
C LYS A 302 -0.68 -18.22 17.91
N VAL A 303 -1.24 -19.42 18.11
CA VAL A 303 -0.65 -20.45 18.97
C VAL A 303 0.65 -20.98 18.39
N ARG A 304 0.74 -21.14 17.05
CA ARG A 304 1.99 -21.46 16.37
C ARG A 304 3.07 -20.42 16.63
N LEU A 305 2.74 -19.13 16.48
CA LEU A 305 3.67 -18.04 16.77
C LEU A 305 4.14 -18.03 18.23
N LEU A 306 3.23 -18.30 19.19
CA LEU A 306 3.60 -18.45 20.60
C LEU A 306 4.55 -19.63 20.84
N ALA A 307 4.29 -20.77 20.21
CA ALA A 307 5.04 -21.99 20.48
C ALA A 307 6.38 -22.09 19.72
N GLU A 308 6.47 -21.57 18.49
CA GLU A 308 7.62 -21.79 17.61
C GLU A 308 8.60 -20.60 17.57
N SER A 309 8.09 -19.37 17.65
CA SER A 309 8.88 -18.17 17.34
C SER A 309 8.81 -17.06 18.39
N CYS A 310 8.14 -17.32 19.51
CA CYS A 310 8.04 -16.33 20.59
C CYS A 310 9.42 -16.05 21.20
N PRO A 311 9.84 -14.77 21.25
CA PRO A 311 11.19 -14.42 21.68
C PRO A 311 11.48 -14.75 23.15
N ASP A 312 10.49 -14.52 24.02
CA ASP A 312 10.60 -14.66 25.47
C ASP A 312 9.22 -14.63 26.14
N ALA A 313 9.20 -15.00 27.42
CA ALA A 313 7.98 -15.06 28.22
C ALA A 313 7.29 -13.71 28.41
N ASP A 314 8.03 -12.59 28.41
CA ASP A 314 7.45 -11.24 28.56
C ASP A 314 6.66 -10.85 27.31
N SER A 315 7.22 -11.13 26.12
CA SER A 315 6.57 -10.91 24.84
C SER A 315 5.32 -11.78 24.71
N GLY A 316 5.41 -13.05 25.12
CA GLY A 316 4.27 -13.97 25.13
C GLY A 316 3.16 -13.54 26.09
N THR A 317 3.51 -13.06 27.29
CA THR A 317 2.56 -12.47 28.25
C THR A 317 1.83 -11.28 27.64
N LEU A 318 2.58 -10.29 27.13
CA LEU A 318 2.01 -9.08 26.54
C LEU A 318 1.06 -9.41 25.37
N ALA A 319 1.45 -10.35 24.51
CA ALA A 319 0.64 -10.80 23.38
C ALA A 319 -0.70 -11.40 23.82
N VAL A 320 -0.67 -12.25 24.84
CA VAL A 320 -1.86 -12.91 25.41
C VAL A 320 -2.78 -11.89 26.08
N GLU A 321 -2.24 -11.00 26.91
CA GLU A 321 -3.01 -9.95 27.58
C GLU A 321 -3.74 -9.05 26.57
N GLN A 322 -3.00 -8.56 25.57
CA GLN A 322 -3.57 -7.71 24.53
C GLN A 322 -4.62 -8.46 23.68
N LEU A 323 -4.45 -9.76 23.45
CA LEU A 323 -5.46 -10.56 22.76
C LEU A 323 -6.74 -10.68 23.60
N LEU A 324 -6.62 -11.07 24.87
CA LEU A 324 -7.75 -11.28 25.76
C LEU A 324 -8.52 -10.00 26.07
N ALA A 325 -7.86 -8.84 25.96
CA ALA A 325 -8.48 -7.52 26.11
C ALA A 325 -9.23 -7.04 24.85
N ASN A 326 -8.75 -7.38 23.65
CA ASN A 326 -9.25 -6.83 22.39
C ASN A 326 -10.20 -7.77 21.61
N GLU A 327 -10.15 -9.09 21.86
CA GLU A 327 -11.06 -10.05 21.22
C GLU A 327 -12.46 -10.02 21.87
N PRO A 328 -13.53 -10.29 21.10
CA PRO A 328 -14.86 -10.53 21.65
C PRO A 328 -14.86 -11.61 22.74
N PRO A 329 -15.76 -11.54 23.74
CA PRO A 329 -15.73 -12.43 24.90
C PRO A 329 -15.74 -13.93 24.55
N GLU A 330 -16.49 -14.34 23.54
CA GLU A 330 -16.56 -15.72 23.05
C GLU A 330 -15.23 -16.20 22.45
N ARG A 331 -14.54 -15.32 21.73
CA ARG A 331 -13.23 -15.60 21.11
C ARG A 331 -12.12 -15.63 22.15
N ALA A 332 -12.12 -14.67 23.07
CA ALA A 332 -11.17 -14.64 24.18
C ALA A 332 -11.29 -15.89 25.07
N ALA A 333 -12.52 -16.32 25.38
CA ALA A 333 -12.77 -17.53 26.16
C ALA A 333 -12.35 -18.81 25.40
N ALA A 334 -12.65 -18.91 24.11
CA ALA A 334 -12.21 -20.02 23.27
C ALA A 334 -10.68 -20.15 23.21
N PHE A 335 -9.99 -19.03 22.96
CA PHE A 335 -8.52 -18.99 22.96
C PHE A 335 -7.95 -19.39 24.32
N ALA A 336 -8.48 -18.83 25.41
CA ALA A 336 -8.03 -19.15 26.76
C ALA A 336 -8.21 -20.63 27.10
N LEU A 337 -9.37 -21.22 26.77
CA LEU A 337 -9.65 -22.64 27.00
C LEU A 337 -8.70 -23.55 26.20
N ALA A 338 -8.33 -23.16 24.98
CA ALA A 338 -7.40 -23.94 24.15
C ALA A 338 -5.96 -23.88 24.67
N VAL A 339 -5.52 -22.69 25.09
CA VAL A 339 -4.10 -22.39 25.36
C VAL A 339 -3.70 -22.66 26.81
N TYR A 340 -4.62 -22.43 27.75
CA TYR A 340 -4.34 -22.54 29.19
C TYR A 340 -3.70 -23.87 29.61
N PRO A 341 -4.15 -25.06 29.15
CA PRO A 341 -3.53 -26.33 29.56
C PRO A 341 -2.07 -26.47 29.13
N ALA A 342 -1.70 -25.93 27.96
CA ALA A 342 -0.33 -25.96 27.46
C ALA A 342 0.56 -24.93 28.17
N ALA A 343 0.03 -23.72 28.42
CA ALA A 343 0.71 -22.69 29.19
C ALA A 343 0.99 -23.14 30.64
N LEU A 344 0.01 -23.79 31.29
CA LEU A 344 0.15 -24.32 32.64
C LEU A 344 1.26 -25.37 32.77
N LYS A 345 1.49 -26.15 31.71
CA LYS A 345 2.57 -27.15 31.63
C LYS A 345 3.94 -26.56 31.29
N GLY A 346 4.04 -25.24 31.10
CA GLY A 346 5.26 -24.56 30.66
C GLY A 346 5.63 -24.84 29.20
N ALA A 347 4.71 -25.38 28.40
CA ALA A 347 4.95 -25.69 26.99
C ALA A 347 4.90 -24.45 26.07
N LEU A 348 4.51 -23.30 26.63
CA LEU A 348 4.43 -22.01 25.94
C LEU A 348 5.20 -20.96 26.75
N PRO A 349 5.94 -20.06 26.08
CA PRO A 349 6.67 -18.97 26.73
C PRO A 349 5.69 -17.87 27.14
N VAL A 350 4.94 -18.11 28.22
CA VAL A 350 4.02 -17.16 28.84
C VAL A 350 4.36 -17.08 30.33
N GLY A 351 4.56 -15.87 30.82
CA GLY A 351 4.87 -15.59 32.22
C GLY A 351 3.68 -15.81 33.15
N ALA A 352 3.90 -15.60 34.46
CA ALA A 352 2.89 -15.85 35.49
C ALA A 352 1.64 -14.98 35.34
N GLU A 353 1.79 -13.71 34.91
CA GLU A 353 0.68 -12.79 34.69
C GLU A 353 -0.21 -13.27 33.54
N GLY A 354 0.38 -13.56 32.39
CA GLY A 354 -0.35 -14.10 31.23
C GLY A 354 -1.01 -15.45 31.51
N LEU A 355 -0.36 -16.33 32.30
CA LEU A 355 -0.97 -17.57 32.76
C LEU A 355 -2.18 -17.30 33.68
N GLY A 356 -2.08 -16.32 34.56
CA GLY A 356 -3.17 -15.87 35.42
C GLY A 356 -4.36 -15.35 34.60
N ASP A 357 -4.12 -14.59 33.54
CA ASP A 357 -5.16 -14.08 32.65
C ASP A 357 -5.87 -15.19 31.88
N LEU A 358 -5.09 -16.14 31.35
CA LEU A 358 -5.62 -17.35 30.71
C LEU A 358 -6.47 -18.15 31.71
N ALA A 359 -5.98 -18.35 32.93
CA ALA A 359 -6.70 -19.09 33.97
C ALA A 359 -8.03 -18.42 34.33
N ARG A 360 -8.03 -17.10 34.54
CA ARG A 360 -9.25 -16.33 34.85
C ARG A 360 -10.31 -16.46 33.78
N ARG A 361 -9.90 -16.49 32.52
CA ARG A 361 -10.81 -16.66 31.37
C ARG A 361 -11.25 -18.11 31.17
N ALA A 362 -10.37 -19.09 31.40
CA ALA A 362 -10.65 -20.51 31.15
C ALA A 362 -11.40 -21.21 32.29
N ALA A 363 -11.20 -20.79 33.55
CA ALA A 363 -11.76 -21.46 34.73
C ALA A 363 -13.29 -21.65 34.68
N PRO A 364 -14.10 -20.66 34.28
CA PRO A 364 -15.56 -20.82 34.19
C PRO A 364 -16.01 -21.83 33.11
N LEU A 365 -15.11 -22.24 32.21
CA LEU A 365 -15.39 -23.16 31.11
C LEU A 365 -15.00 -24.61 31.44
N LEU A 366 -14.18 -24.85 32.47
CA LEU A 366 -13.74 -26.20 32.84
C LEU A 366 -14.90 -27.04 33.38
N HIS A 367 -15.76 -26.41 34.19
CA HIS A 367 -16.99 -27.01 34.72
C HIS A 367 -18.17 -26.09 34.46
N VAL A 368 -19.06 -26.51 33.56
CA VAL A 368 -20.19 -25.73 33.09
C VAL A 368 -21.49 -26.40 33.52
N ASP A 369 -22.05 -25.92 34.63
CA ASP A 369 -23.35 -26.31 35.15
C ASP A 369 -24.21 -25.06 35.36
N GLY A 370 -25.46 -25.10 34.91
CA GLY A 370 -26.35 -23.95 35.03
C GLY A 370 -27.76 -24.24 34.54
N LYS A 371 -28.67 -23.29 34.83
CA LYS A 371 -30.06 -23.33 34.36
C LYS A 371 -30.26 -22.24 33.32
N LEU A 372 -30.84 -22.60 32.18
CA LEU A 372 -31.20 -21.68 31.13
C LEU A 372 -32.69 -21.33 31.25
N GLU A 373 -33.00 -20.06 31.53
CA GLU A 373 -34.37 -19.57 31.61
C GLU A 373 -34.72 -18.80 30.32
N TRP A 374 -35.87 -19.14 29.72
CA TRP A 374 -36.38 -18.47 28.52
C TRP A 374 -37.89 -18.27 28.65
N ARG A 375 -38.40 -17.24 27.97
CA ARG A 375 -39.83 -16.95 27.90
C ARG A 375 -40.31 -17.14 26.47
N GLU A 376 -41.32 -17.98 26.33
CA GLU A 376 -42.02 -18.18 25.06
C GLU A 376 -42.83 -16.92 24.68
N PRO A 377 -42.78 -16.47 23.41
CA PRO A 377 -43.66 -15.42 22.92
C PRO A 377 -45.13 -15.81 23.06
N LEU A 378 -45.99 -14.88 23.50
CA LEU A 378 -47.43 -15.11 23.71
C LEU A 378 -48.19 -15.60 22.46
N SER A 379 -47.60 -15.46 21.26
CA SER A 379 -48.17 -15.88 19.98
C SER A 379 -47.71 -17.27 19.50
N GLN A 380 -46.86 -17.97 20.27
CA GLN A 380 -46.31 -19.27 19.91
C GLN A 380 -46.48 -20.26 21.08
N SER A 381 -46.51 -21.56 20.78
CA SER A 381 -46.57 -22.63 21.79
C SER A 381 -45.64 -23.79 21.42
N GLY A 382 -44.92 -24.32 22.42
CA GLY A 382 -44.00 -25.45 22.23
C GLY A 382 -42.62 -25.08 21.66
N THR A 383 -42.18 -23.82 21.80
CA THR A 383 -40.91 -23.33 21.29
C THR A 383 -39.76 -23.48 22.28
N SER A 384 -38.56 -23.73 21.75
CA SER A 384 -37.32 -23.81 22.53
C SER A 384 -36.55 -22.49 22.52
N HIS A 385 -35.65 -22.30 23.48
CA HIS A 385 -34.71 -21.18 23.48
C HIS A 385 -34.03 -21.03 22.10
N PRO A 386 -33.99 -19.85 21.46
CA PRO A 386 -33.61 -19.68 20.05
C PRO A 386 -32.18 -20.11 19.73
N GLU A 387 -31.24 -19.90 20.66
CA GLU A 387 -29.84 -20.28 20.47
C GLU A 387 -29.54 -21.75 20.82
N LEU A 388 -30.43 -22.43 21.56
CA LEU A 388 -30.16 -23.79 22.05
C LEU A 388 -30.13 -24.82 20.91
N PRO A 389 -31.09 -24.85 19.96
CA PRO A 389 -31.02 -25.73 18.79
C PRO A 389 -29.78 -25.49 17.94
N ARG A 390 -29.37 -24.23 17.76
CA ARG A 390 -28.18 -23.86 16.98
C ARG A 390 -26.90 -24.44 17.59
N VAL A 391 -26.73 -24.25 18.90
CA VAL A 391 -25.59 -24.80 19.64
C VAL A 391 -25.64 -26.32 19.70
N ALA A 392 -26.82 -26.92 19.94
CA ALA A 392 -26.97 -28.36 20.01
C ALA A 392 -26.66 -29.04 18.67
N ALA A 393 -27.09 -28.45 17.55
CA ALA A 393 -26.78 -28.93 16.21
C ALA A 393 -25.27 -28.91 15.94
N ALA A 394 -24.60 -27.80 16.24
CA ALA A 394 -23.16 -27.66 16.08
C ALA A 394 -22.37 -28.71 16.90
N ILE A 395 -22.80 -29.01 18.13
CA ILE A 395 -22.17 -30.05 18.96
C ILE A 395 -22.47 -31.46 18.42
N ALA A 396 -23.71 -31.71 17.99
CA ALA A 396 -24.14 -33.03 17.51
C ALA A 396 -23.43 -33.44 16.21
N ALA A 397 -23.06 -32.47 15.37
CA ALA A 397 -22.31 -32.69 14.13
C ALA A 397 -20.88 -33.22 14.37
N LEU A 398 -20.34 -33.11 15.59
CA LEU A 398 -18.97 -33.52 15.91
C LEU A 398 -18.89 -35.01 16.24
N GLU A 399 -18.16 -35.79 15.45
CA GLU A 399 -18.02 -37.24 15.64
C GLU A 399 -17.08 -37.63 16.79
N CYS A 400 -15.97 -36.89 16.98
CA CYS A 400 -14.96 -37.19 17.99
C CYS A 400 -15.45 -36.86 19.42
N PRO A 401 -15.52 -37.84 20.35
CA PRO A 401 -16.03 -37.61 21.71
C PRO A 401 -15.27 -36.53 22.49
N ALA A 402 -13.94 -36.49 22.38
CA ALA A 402 -13.12 -35.50 23.07
C ALA A 402 -13.31 -34.08 22.50
N ARG A 403 -13.45 -33.96 21.18
CA ARG A 403 -13.77 -32.68 20.51
C ARG A 403 -15.16 -32.19 20.93
N ARG A 404 -16.16 -33.09 20.89
CA ARG A 404 -17.53 -32.83 21.32
C ARG A 404 -17.61 -32.36 22.77
N ALA A 405 -16.86 -32.96 23.68
CA ALA A 405 -16.83 -32.57 25.08
C ALA A 405 -16.31 -31.13 25.28
N ARG A 406 -15.24 -30.75 24.58
CA ARG A 406 -14.70 -29.37 24.64
C ARG A 406 -15.61 -28.34 23.98
N ALA A 407 -16.20 -28.69 22.83
CA ALA A 407 -17.19 -27.86 22.16
C ALA A 407 -18.40 -27.61 23.07
N ARG A 408 -18.84 -28.65 23.79
CA ARG A 408 -19.91 -28.54 24.80
C ARG A 408 -19.54 -27.57 25.93
N GLN A 409 -18.33 -27.65 26.48
CA GLN A 409 -17.86 -26.70 27.50
C GLN A 409 -17.93 -25.26 27.01
N LEU A 410 -17.35 -24.96 25.84
CA LEU A 410 -17.30 -23.62 25.29
C LEU A 410 -18.69 -23.06 24.95
N LEU A 411 -19.48 -23.81 24.19
CA LEU A 411 -20.75 -23.30 23.66
C LEU A 411 -21.86 -23.26 24.71
N PHE A 412 -21.89 -24.21 25.66
CA PHE A 412 -22.84 -24.12 26.78
C PHE A 412 -22.46 -23.02 27.77
N TRP A 413 -21.17 -22.77 28.00
CA TRP A 413 -20.73 -21.62 28.79
C TRP A 413 -21.19 -20.31 28.16
N ALA A 414 -21.01 -20.15 26.84
CA ALA A 414 -21.42 -18.95 26.13
C ALA A 414 -22.94 -18.74 26.23
N LEU A 415 -23.72 -19.82 26.07
CA LEU A 415 -25.17 -19.79 26.20
C LEU A 415 -25.63 -19.39 27.62
N LEU A 416 -25.06 -20.01 28.66
CA LEU A 416 -25.40 -19.70 30.06
C LEU A 416 -24.95 -18.30 30.49
N SER A 417 -23.82 -17.83 29.96
CA SER A 417 -23.26 -16.51 30.26
C SER A 417 -23.85 -15.39 29.39
N LYS A 418 -24.83 -15.72 28.52
CA LYS A 418 -25.46 -14.79 27.57
C LYS A 418 -24.45 -14.10 26.65
N VAL A 419 -23.35 -14.77 26.33
CA VAL A 419 -22.35 -14.30 25.38
C VAL A 419 -22.83 -14.67 23.97
N PRO A 420 -23.02 -13.70 23.06
CA PRO A 420 -23.54 -13.98 21.74
C PRO A 420 -22.51 -14.71 20.88
N VAL A 421 -22.89 -15.86 20.31
CA VAL A 421 -22.07 -16.61 19.35
C VAL A 421 -22.75 -16.55 17.99
N ARG A 422 -22.19 -15.75 17.07
CA ARG A 422 -22.78 -15.56 15.73
C ARG A 422 -22.77 -16.85 14.91
N ASP A 423 -21.65 -17.56 14.94
CA ASP A 423 -21.42 -18.80 14.21
C ASP A 423 -20.74 -19.83 15.14
N PRO A 424 -21.52 -20.73 15.77
CA PRO A 424 -20.99 -21.75 16.67
C PRO A 424 -20.04 -22.74 16.00
N GLU A 425 -20.27 -23.08 14.73
CA GLU A 425 -19.46 -24.05 13.99
C GLU A 425 -18.10 -23.45 13.64
N ALA A 426 -18.06 -22.21 13.14
CA ALA A 426 -16.82 -21.53 12.84
C ALA A 426 -15.95 -21.31 14.09
N LEU A 427 -16.56 -20.90 15.21
CA LEU A 427 -15.85 -20.70 16.48
C LEU A 427 -15.29 -22.03 17.02
N GLU A 428 -16.09 -23.10 16.98
CA GLU A 428 -15.66 -24.43 17.40
C GLU A 428 -14.51 -24.95 16.53
N HIS A 429 -14.60 -24.78 15.21
CA HIS A 429 -13.57 -25.22 14.28
C HIS A 429 -12.24 -24.52 14.56
N GLU A 430 -12.24 -23.18 14.72
CA GLU A 430 -11.03 -22.42 15.02
C GLU A 430 -10.44 -22.77 16.38
N PHE A 431 -11.29 -22.95 17.40
CA PHE A 431 -10.89 -23.45 18.71
C PHE A 431 -10.24 -24.84 18.61
N HIS A 432 -10.83 -25.74 17.85
CA HIS A 432 -10.36 -27.10 17.69
C HIS A 432 -9.00 -27.16 16.99
N GLU A 433 -8.78 -26.38 15.92
CA GLU A 433 -7.50 -26.32 15.22
C GLU A 433 -6.35 -25.91 16.17
N ALA A 434 -6.60 -24.95 17.07
CA ALA A 434 -5.62 -24.55 18.07
C ALA A 434 -5.30 -25.68 19.07
N VAL A 435 -6.34 -26.42 19.51
CA VAL A 435 -6.17 -27.57 20.41
C VAL A 435 -5.42 -28.72 19.74
N GLU A 436 -5.73 -29.05 18.47
CA GLU A 436 -5.04 -30.12 17.74
C GLU A 436 -3.56 -29.81 17.55
N TYR A 437 -3.22 -28.57 17.20
CA TYR A 437 -1.84 -28.14 17.07
C TYR A 437 -1.06 -28.30 18.39
N LEU A 438 -1.64 -27.88 19.51
CA LEU A 438 -1.00 -28.04 20.84
C LEU A 438 -0.90 -29.50 21.27
N ALA A 439 -1.91 -30.32 20.98
CA ALA A 439 -1.91 -31.74 21.29
C ALA A 439 -0.84 -32.50 20.49
N GLY A 440 -0.70 -32.20 19.19
CA GLY A 440 0.35 -32.78 18.35
C GLY A 440 1.75 -32.44 18.84
N ARG A 441 1.96 -31.22 19.35
CA ARG A 441 3.24 -30.81 19.93
C ARG A 441 3.54 -31.47 21.28
N ALA A 442 2.53 -31.77 22.10
CA ALA A 442 2.74 -32.47 23.36
C ALA A 442 3.10 -33.96 23.18
N ALA A 443 2.87 -34.52 22.00
CA ALA A 443 3.19 -35.90 21.64
C ALA A 443 4.54 -36.07 20.92
N ALA A 444 5.14 -34.97 20.45
CA ALA A 444 6.46 -34.89 19.84
C ALA A 444 7.50 -34.43 20.87
#